data_AF-A0A4Y9ERM9-F1
#
_entry.id   AF-A0A4Y9ERM9-F1
#
_cell.length_a   1.000
_cell.length_b   1.000
_cell.length_c   1.000
_cell.angle_alpha   90.00
_cell.angle_beta   90.00
_cell.angle_gamma   90.00
#
_symmetry.space_group_name_H-M   'P 1'
#
loop_
_entity.id
_entity.type
_entity.pdbx_description
1 polymer ?
#
loop_
_entity_poly.entity_id
_entity_poly.type
_entity_poly.pdbx_seq_one_letter_code
_entity_poly.pdbx_strand_id
1 'polypeptide(L)'
;MAGATISEVHVVAAHDGEAELRITLDFGNGGQSVVTLDEFATRALMTSCGATSAEQLIGVDWAHVRDALIAASGRFAEAAA
;
A
#
# COMPACT_ATOMS: atom_id res chain seq x y z
N MET A 1 2.36 -17.72 -10.58
CA MET A 1 1.93 -17.32 -9.22
C MET A 1 0.65 -16.53 -9.40
N ALA A 2 -0.42 -16.85 -8.66
CA ALA A 2 -1.64 -16.05 -8.73
C ALA A 2 -1.30 -14.65 -8.18
N GLY A 3 -1.18 -13.67 -9.09
CA GLY A 3 -0.98 -12.28 -8.72
C GLY A 3 -2.18 -11.77 -7.93
N ALA A 4 -1.93 -10.78 -7.08
CA ALA A 4 -2.99 -10.03 -6.41
C ALA A 4 -2.91 -8.58 -6.86
N THR A 5 -4.05 -7.97 -7.12
CA THR A 5 -4.14 -6.58 -7.59
C THR A 5 -5.04 -5.77 -6.69
N ILE A 6 -4.77 -4.47 -6.56
CA ILE A 6 -5.63 -3.58 -5.80
C ILE A 6 -6.99 -3.45 -6.49
N SER A 7 -8.07 -3.77 -5.80
CA SER A 7 -9.45 -3.65 -6.28
C SER A 7 -10.18 -2.43 -5.70
N GLU A 8 -9.82 -2.01 -4.49
CA GLU A 8 -10.43 -0.86 -3.82
C GLU A 8 -9.38 -0.06 -3.05
N VAL A 9 -9.64 1.25 -2.90
CA VAL A 9 -8.76 2.18 -2.19
C VAL A 9 -9.59 3.18 -1.39
N HIS A 10 -9.27 3.35 -0.11
CA HIS A 10 -9.92 4.30 0.79
C HIS A 10 -8.91 5.01 1.67
N VAL A 11 -9.04 6.33 1.80
CA VAL A 11 -8.36 7.07 2.88
C VAL A 11 -9.19 6.90 4.16
N VAL A 12 -8.53 6.47 5.23
CA VAL A 12 -9.14 6.23 6.55
C VAL A 12 -8.35 6.95 7.63
N ALA A 13 -8.96 7.14 8.80
CA ALA A 13 -8.26 7.64 9.97
C ALA A 13 -7.67 6.47 10.77
N ALA A 14 -6.38 6.56 11.09
CA ALA A 14 -5.68 5.70 12.03
C ALA A 14 -6.18 5.93 13.46
N HIS A 15 -5.77 5.06 14.39
CA HIS A 15 -6.16 5.14 15.80
C HIS A 15 -5.70 6.46 16.47
N ASP A 16 -4.59 7.03 16.02
CA ASP A 16 -4.02 8.29 16.50
C ASP A 16 -4.51 9.53 15.71
N GLY A 17 -5.40 9.33 14.73
CA GLY A 17 -5.95 10.38 13.90
C GLY A 17 -5.10 10.73 12.66
N GLU A 18 -4.01 10.02 12.40
CA GLU A 18 -3.27 10.15 11.15
C GLU A 18 -4.05 9.56 9.98
N ALA A 19 -3.82 10.10 8.77
CA ALA A 19 -4.46 9.57 7.57
C ALA A 19 -3.70 8.33 7.08
N GLU A 20 -4.41 7.23 6.88
CA GLU A 20 -3.90 5.98 6.33
C GLU A 20 -4.59 5.64 5.02
N LEU A 21 -3.90 4.86 4.19
CA LEU A 21 -4.49 4.28 2.98
C LEU A 21 -4.87 2.83 3.23
N ARG A 22 -6.16 2.50 3.14
CA ARG A 22 -6.64 1.13 3.18
C ARG A 22 -6.94 0.65 1.75
N ILE A 23 -6.34 -0.46 1.36
CA ILE A 23 -6.55 -1.10 0.06
C ILE A 23 -7.17 -2.48 0.23
N THR A 24 -7.96 -2.90 -0.76
CA THR A 24 -8.40 -4.28 -0.92
C THR A 24 -7.60 -4.90 -2.05
N LEU A 25 -7.07 -6.11 -1.84
CA LEU A 25 -6.37 -6.91 -2.82
C LEU A 25 -7.25 -8.07 -3.24
N ASP A 26 -7.47 -8.22 -4.54
CA ASP A 26 -8.13 -9.38 -5.13
C ASP A 26 -7.09 -10.36 -5.67
N PHE A 27 -7.25 -11.64 -5.35
CA PHE A 27 -6.38 -12.72 -5.80
C PHE A 27 -7.08 -13.52 -6.90
N GLY A 28 -6.31 -14.05 -7.86
CA GLY A 28 -6.86 -14.85 -8.96
C GLY A 28 -7.61 -16.12 -8.55
N ASN A 29 -7.51 -16.57 -7.30
CA ASN A 29 -8.29 -17.67 -6.74
C ASN A 29 -9.63 -17.22 -6.11
N GLY A 30 -10.02 -15.95 -6.28
CA GLY A 30 -11.21 -15.35 -5.66
C GLY A 30 -11.03 -14.94 -4.20
N GLY A 31 -9.83 -15.08 -3.64
CA GLY A 31 -9.51 -14.58 -2.31
C GLY A 31 -9.41 -13.07 -2.29
N GLN A 32 -9.64 -12.47 -1.11
CA GLN A 32 -9.42 -11.05 -0.87
C GLN A 32 -8.59 -10.83 0.39
N SER A 33 -7.86 -9.71 0.45
CA SER A 33 -7.18 -9.26 1.66
C SER A 33 -7.24 -7.75 1.77
N VAL A 34 -7.40 -7.24 2.98
CA VAL A 34 -7.35 -5.80 3.27
C VAL A 34 -5.98 -5.48 3.85
N VAL A 35 -5.33 -4.46 3.30
CA VAL A 35 -4.02 -3.98 3.75
C VAL A 35 -4.12 -2.50 4.05
N THR A 36 -3.61 -2.09 5.20
CA THR A 36 -3.51 -0.67 5.57
C THR A 36 -2.06 -0.22 5.44
N LEU A 37 -1.86 0.94 4.83
CA LEU A 37 -0.57 1.58 4.63
C LEU A 37 -0.53 2.87 5.45
N ASP A 38 0.54 3.03 6.22
CA ASP A 38 0.87 4.30 6.87
C ASP A 38 1.26 5.38 5.84
N GLU A 39 1.52 6.60 6.30
CA GLU A 39 1.88 7.71 5.41
C GLU A 39 3.13 7.44 4.56
N PHE A 40 4.10 6.70 5.09
CA PHE A 40 5.38 6.45 4.44
C PHE A 40 5.24 5.39 3.36
N ALA A 41 4.56 4.29 3.66
CA ALA A 41 4.24 3.23 2.71
C ALA A 41 3.32 3.76 1.61
N THR A 42 2.32 4.59 1.97
CA THR A 42 1.45 5.26 1.00
C THR A 42 2.25 6.15 0.05
N ARG A 43 3.13 7.01 0.57
CA ARG A 43 3.96 7.90 -0.25
C ARG A 43 4.92 7.11 -1.14
N ALA A 44 5.55 6.06 -0.63
CA ALA A 44 6.44 5.19 -1.39
C ALA A 44 5.69 4.50 -2.54
N LEU A 45 4.50 3.95 -2.26
CA LEU A 45 3.65 3.32 -3.26
C LEU A 45 3.25 4.30 -4.36
N MET A 46 2.65 5.44 -3.98
CA MET A 46 2.21 6.47 -4.93
C MET A 46 3.36 6.97 -5.81
N THR A 47 4.53 7.22 -5.21
CA THR A 47 5.72 7.66 -5.95
C THR A 47 6.20 6.59 -6.94
N SER A 48 6.27 5.33 -6.50
CA SER A 48 6.74 4.22 -7.35
C SER A 48 5.80 3.95 -8.53
N CYS A 49 4.51 4.21 -8.36
CA CYS A 49 3.49 4.06 -9.39
C CYS A 49 3.27 5.33 -10.23
N GLY A 50 3.93 6.45 -9.89
CA GLY A 50 3.65 7.75 -10.51
C GLY A 50 2.23 8.25 -10.30
N ALA A 51 1.56 7.78 -9.24
CA ALA A 51 0.17 8.10 -8.95
C ALA A 51 0.07 9.47 -8.27
N THR A 52 -0.81 10.32 -8.78
CA THR A 52 -1.16 11.64 -8.22
C THR A 52 -2.46 11.62 -7.43
N SER A 53 -3.24 10.54 -7.51
CA SER A 53 -4.42 10.30 -6.67
C SER A 53 -4.51 8.83 -6.24
N ALA A 54 -5.21 8.55 -5.15
CA ALA A 54 -5.30 7.22 -4.57
C ALA A 54 -6.00 6.21 -5.49
N GLU A 55 -7.00 6.64 -6.24
CA GLU A 55 -7.79 5.80 -7.15
C GLU A 55 -6.95 5.25 -8.31
N GLN A 56 -5.86 5.93 -8.67
CA GLN A 56 -4.93 5.47 -9.71
C GLN A 56 -4.15 4.22 -9.29
N LEU A 57 -4.22 3.82 -8.01
CA LEU A 57 -3.62 2.58 -7.52
C LEU A 57 -4.48 1.35 -7.81
N ILE A 58 -5.75 1.51 -8.21
CA ILE A 58 -6.59 0.37 -8.61
C ILE A 58 -5.96 -0.33 -9.82
N GLY A 59 -5.81 -1.65 -9.71
CA GLY A 59 -5.14 -2.51 -10.71
C GLY A 59 -3.64 -2.68 -10.48
N VAL A 60 -3.01 -1.95 -9.56
CA VAL A 60 -1.59 -2.12 -9.24
C VAL A 60 -1.36 -3.49 -8.59
N ASP A 61 -0.29 -4.16 -9.03
CA ASP A 61 0.14 -5.46 -8.49
C ASP A 61 0.64 -5.36 -7.04
N TRP A 62 0.34 -6.40 -6.25
CA TRP A 62 0.81 -6.57 -4.87
C TRP A 62 2.33 -6.38 -4.70
N ALA A 63 3.13 -6.68 -5.73
CA ALA A 63 4.58 -6.48 -5.67
C ALA A 63 4.94 -5.02 -5.33
N HIS A 64 4.24 -4.03 -5.90
CA HIS A 64 4.46 -2.62 -5.60
C HIS A 64 4.09 -2.27 -4.16
N VAL A 65 2.98 -2.83 -3.65
CA VAL A 65 2.54 -2.65 -2.27
C VAL A 65 3.57 -3.22 -1.29
N ARG A 66 4.02 -4.46 -1.53
CA ARG A 66 5.07 -5.11 -0.74
C ARG A 66 6.34 -4.28 -0.72
N ASP A 67 6.80 -3.81 -1.88
CA ASP A 67 8.05 -3.07 -1.99
C ASP A 67 7.95 -1.71 -1.28
N ALA A 68 6.78 -1.06 -1.33
CA ALA A 68 6.50 0.15 -0.56
C ALA A 68 6.51 -0.09 0.95
N LEU A 69 5.95 -1.22 1.43
CA LEU A 69 6.00 -1.60 2.84
C LEU A 69 7.44 -1.88 3.30
N ILE A 70 8.23 -2.56 2.48
CA ILE A 70 9.66 -2.81 2.75
C ILE A 70 10.40 -1.47 2.85
N ALA A 71 10.26 -0.59 1.86
CA ALA A 71 10.88 0.73 1.86
C ALA A 71 10.48 1.55 3.10
N ALA A 72 9.21 1.54 3.45
CA ALA A 72 8.69 2.24 4.63
C ALA A 72 9.26 1.68 5.94
N SER A 73 9.43 0.36 6.07
CA SER A 73 10.03 -0.25 7.26
C SER A 73 11.54 0.03 7.39
N GLY A 74 12.24 0.18 6.27
CA GLY A 74 13.67 0.47 6.22
C GLY A 74 14.06 1.80 6.90
N ARG A 75 13.11 2.73 7.08
CA ARG A 75 13.32 4.01 7.77
C ARG A 75 13.87 3.88 9.19
N PHE A 76 13.61 2.75 9.86
CA PHE A 76 14.11 2.49 11.20
C PHE A 76 15.48 1.78 11.21
N ALA A 77 15.90 1.20 10.08
CA ALA A 77 17.18 0.51 9.97
C ALA A 77 18.35 1.50 9.90
N GLU A 78 18.19 2.65 9.23
CA GLU A 78 19.22 3.69 9.17
C GLU A 78 19.35 4.47 10.50
N ALA A 79 18.29 4.55 11.31
CA ALA A 79 18.30 5.24 12.60
C ALA A 79 19.04 4.48 13.72
N ALA A 80 19.37 3.20 13.49
CA ALA A 80 20.03 2.32 14.46
C ALA A 80 21.54 2.11 14.20
N ALA A 81 22.11 2.78 13.19
CA ALA A 81 23.53 2.72 12.80
C ALA A 81 24.30 3.96 13.26
#